data_AF-A0A0T6AE45-F1
#
_entry.id   AF-A0A0T6AE45-F1
#
_cell.length_a   1.000
_cell.length_b   1.000
_cell.length_c   1.000
_cell.angle_alpha   90.00
_cell.angle_beta   90.00
_cell.angle_gamma   90.00
#
_symmetry.space_group_name_H-M   'P 1'
#
loop_
_entity.id
_entity.type
_entity.pdbx_description
1 polymer ?
#
loop_
_entity_poly.entity_id
_entity_poly.type
_entity_poly.pdbx_seq_one_letter_code
_entity_poly.pdbx_strand_id
1 'polypeptide(L)'
;MLEVLQAVQAMTTGNATPQEYTSRVANAKVQVEKYLHTGEGDRVIKARVYEAMIVHLLAATAWKAKIVNRQSDYEEVGTHPGLGFCPDLRPLLDLPPPTGVDRPPAMNRGANAAENLERVWLCAAGKIDAVEQAIKARSG
;
A
#
# COMPACT_ATOMS: atom_id res chain seq x y z
N MET A 1 1.57 12.00 -12.30
CA MET A 1 1.24 11.23 -11.07
C MET A 1 1.13 9.74 -11.34
N LEU A 2 0.44 9.32 -12.41
CA LEU A 2 0.42 7.91 -12.81
C LEU A 2 1.84 7.33 -12.95
N GLU A 3 2.73 8.01 -13.67
CA GLU A 3 4.14 7.61 -13.82
C GLU A 3 4.89 7.49 -12.48
N VAL A 4 4.61 8.37 -11.52
CA VAL A 4 5.22 8.33 -10.18
C VAL A 4 4.82 7.05 -9.47
N LEU A 5 3.54 6.68 -9.51
CA LEU A 5 3.02 5.46 -8.90
C LEU A 5 3.55 4.21 -9.64
N GLN A 6 3.55 4.21 -10.98
CA GLN A 6 4.10 3.12 -11.78
C GLN A 6 5.59 2.89 -11.47
N ALA A 7 6.36 3.95 -11.25
CA ALA A 7 7.77 3.82 -10.89
C ALA A 7 7.97 3.28 -9.46
N VAL A 8 7.02 3.45 -8.55
CA VAL A 8 7.02 2.73 -7.26
C VAL A 8 6.68 1.25 -7.49
N GLN A 9 5.64 0.97 -8.28
CA GLN A 9 5.21 -0.40 -8.58
C GLN A 9 6.30 -1.24 -9.25
N ALA A 10 7.09 -0.66 -10.14
CA ALA A 10 8.20 -1.34 -10.82
C ALA A 10 9.26 -1.91 -9.84
N MET A 11 9.36 -1.35 -8.63
CA MET A 11 10.28 -1.84 -7.59
C MET A 11 9.82 -3.16 -6.97
N THR A 12 8.55 -3.55 -7.15
CA THR A 12 7.96 -4.76 -6.52
C THR A 12 8.28 -6.06 -7.25
N THR A 13 8.69 -5.98 -8.52
CA THR A 13 8.99 -7.14 -9.38
C THR A 13 10.49 -7.35 -9.63
N GLY A 14 11.35 -6.54 -8.99
CA GLY A 14 12.80 -6.57 -9.15
C GLY A 14 13.54 -6.94 -7.87
N ASN A 15 14.88 -6.94 -7.93
CA ASN A 15 15.77 -7.18 -6.78
C ASN A 15 15.86 -5.97 -5.82
N ALA A 16 14.81 -5.17 -5.73
CA ALA A 16 14.81 -3.99 -4.87
C ALA A 16 14.95 -4.41 -3.41
N THR A 17 15.83 -3.73 -2.70
CA THR A 17 15.92 -3.88 -1.25
C THR A 17 14.74 -3.18 -0.57
N PRO A 18 14.40 -3.58 0.67
CA PRO A 18 13.37 -2.92 1.44
C PRO A 18 13.63 -1.42 1.65
N GLN A 19 14.91 -1.04 1.78
CA GLN A 19 15.32 0.36 1.96
C GLN A 19 15.11 1.18 0.70
N GLU A 20 15.45 0.64 -0.48
CA GLU A 20 15.21 1.29 -1.77
C GLU A 20 13.72 1.47 -2.04
N TYR A 21 12.93 0.42 -1.81
CA TYR A 21 11.47 0.48 -1.96
C TYR A 21 10.86 1.54 -1.03
N THR A 22 11.20 1.51 0.27
CA THR A 22 10.67 2.46 1.27
C THR A 22 11.04 3.89 0.93
N SER A 23 12.29 4.13 0.49
CA SER A 23 12.76 5.46 0.08
C SER A 23 12.00 5.96 -1.15
N ARG A 24 11.74 5.08 -2.13
CA ARG A 24 10.95 5.41 -3.32
C ARG A 24 9.51 5.76 -2.97
N VAL A 25 8.88 5.00 -2.07
CA VAL A 25 7.53 5.26 -1.55
C VAL A 25 7.47 6.61 -0.83
N ALA A 26 8.44 6.92 0.02
CA ALA A 26 8.50 8.21 0.73
C ALA A 26 8.63 9.39 -0.24
N ASN A 27 9.49 9.29 -1.26
CA ASN A 27 9.63 10.32 -2.29
C ASN A 27 8.37 10.49 -3.14
N ALA A 28 7.70 9.39 -3.48
CA ALA A 28 6.44 9.42 -4.21
C ALA A 28 5.31 10.07 -3.38
N LYS A 29 5.25 9.78 -2.08
CA LYS A 29 4.28 10.37 -1.15
C LYS A 29 4.33 11.90 -1.20
N VAL A 30 5.53 12.49 -1.11
CA VAL A 30 5.68 13.96 -1.17
C VAL A 30 5.11 14.55 -2.47
N GLN A 31 5.37 13.89 -3.60
CA GLN A 31 4.86 14.34 -4.90
C GLN A 31 3.34 14.20 -5.00
N VAL A 32 2.80 13.08 -4.52
CA VAL A 32 1.36 12.82 -4.48
C VAL A 32 0.67 13.82 -3.57
N GLU A 33 1.17 14.06 -2.37
CA GLU A 33 0.62 15.06 -1.44
C GLU A 33 0.60 16.44 -2.09
N LYS A 34 1.68 16.86 -2.74
CA LYS A 34 1.69 18.13 -3.47
C LYS A 34 0.58 18.19 -4.54
N TYR A 35 0.41 17.12 -5.33
CA TYR A 35 -0.65 17.04 -6.35
C TYR A 35 -2.06 17.05 -5.74
N LEU A 36 -2.27 16.40 -4.60
CA LEU A 36 -3.59 16.39 -3.95
C LEU A 36 -3.98 17.79 -3.46
N HIS A 37 -3.01 18.58 -2.99
CA HIS A 37 -3.23 19.93 -2.46
C HIS A 37 -3.29 21.05 -3.51
N THR A 38 -2.98 20.78 -4.79
CA THR A 38 -3.23 21.80 -5.83
C THR A 38 -4.74 22.08 -5.92
N GLY A 39 -5.14 23.33 -6.19
CA GLY A 39 -6.56 23.62 -6.50
C GLY A 39 -7.02 23.04 -7.84
N GLU A 40 -6.06 22.64 -8.67
CA GLU A 40 -6.26 22.14 -10.04
C GLU A 40 -6.34 20.60 -10.08
N GLY A 41 -7.13 20.06 -11.00
CA GLY A 41 -7.20 18.63 -11.31
C GLY A 41 -8.51 17.94 -10.93
N ASP A 42 -8.86 16.88 -11.66
CA ASP A 42 -10.09 16.11 -11.47
C ASP A 42 -10.11 15.39 -10.10
N ARG A 43 -11.19 15.58 -9.34
CA ARG A 43 -11.37 15.04 -7.99
C ARG A 43 -11.37 13.51 -7.95
N VAL A 44 -11.92 12.85 -8.98
CA VAL A 44 -11.94 11.39 -9.10
C VAL A 44 -10.53 10.88 -9.31
N ILE A 45 -9.76 11.50 -10.22
CA ILE A 45 -8.35 11.13 -10.44
C ILE A 45 -7.54 11.32 -9.15
N LYS A 46 -7.73 12.43 -8.44
CA LYS A 46 -7.07 12.67 -7.14
C LYS A 46 -7.40 11.59 -6.10
N ALA A 47 -8.66 11.20 -5.97
CA ALA A 47 -9.06 10.13 -5.07
C ALA A 47 -8.36 8.81 -5.42
N ARG A 48 -8.30 8.44 -6.71
CA ARG A 48 -7.61 7.22 -7.15
C ARG A 48 -6.10 7.26 -6.91
N VAL A 49 -5.47 8.41 -7.14
CA VAL A 49 -4.04 8.61 -6.86
C VAL A 49 -3.76 8.46 -5.36
N TYR A 50 -4.62 9.01 -4.50
CA TYR A 50 -4.53 8.84 -3.05
C TYR A 50 -4.64 7.37 -2.64
N GLU A 51 -5.67 6.66 -3.13
CA GLU A 51 -5.86 5.23 -2.85
C GLU A 51 -4.61 4.41 -3.21
N ALA A 52 -4.07 4.59 -4.42
CA ALA A 52 -2.87 3.90 -4.87
C ALA A 52 -1.65 4.18 -3.98
N MET A 53 -1.43 5.45 -3.62
CA MET A 53 -0.32 5.84 -2.75
C MET A 53 -0.45 5.24 -1.34
N ILE A 54 -1.65 5.25 -0.77
CA ILE A 54 -1.88 4.69 0.56
C ILE A 54 -1.64 3.17 0.59
N VAL A 55 -1.96 2.43 -0.46
CA VAL A 55 -1.65 0.99 -0.52
C VAL A 55 -0.13 0.75 -0.63
N HIS A 56 0.60 1.59 -1.37
CA HIS A 56 2.07 1.51 -1.38
C HIS A 56 2.72 1.83 -0.03
N LEU A 57 2.14 2.77 0.73
CA LEU A 57 2.55 3.06 2.11
C LEU A 57 2.30 1.87 3.03
N LEU A 58 1.13 1.23 2.93
CA LEU A 58 0.85 -0.02 3.64
C LEU A 58 1.93 -1.07 3.35
N ALA A 59 2.27 -1.29 2.08
CA ALA A 59 3.31 -2.25 1.69
C ALA A 59 4.68 -1.90 2.30
N ALA A 60 5.08 -0.63 2.30
CA ALA A 60 6.36 -0.22 2.90
C ALA A 60 6.38 -0.47 4.41
N THR A 61 5.31 -0.11 5.12
CA THR A 61 5.16 -0.35 6.56
C THR A 61 5.16 -1.85 6.87
N ALA A 62 4.44 -2.65 6.07
CA ALA A 62 4.38 -4.10 6.24
C ALA A 62 5.74 -4.78 6.03
N TRP A 63 6.47 -4.38 4.99
CA TRP A 63 7.81 -4.93 4.73
C TRP A 63 8.80 -4.55 5.83
N LYS A 64 8.76 -3.29 6.29
CA LYS A 64 9.56 -2.84 7.44
C LYS A 64 9.24 -3.67 8.69
N ALA A 65 7.95 -3.86 9.00
CA ALA A 65 7.53 -4.66 10.15
C ALA A 65 8.05 -6.10 10.08
N LYS A 66 8.06 -6.70 8.88
CA LYS A 66 8.64 -8.04 8.64
C LYS A 66 10.13 -8.13 8.99
N ILE A 67 10.89 -7.09 8.67
CA ILE A 67 12.36 -7.05 8.89
C ILE A 67 12.68 -6.77 10.35
N VAL A 68 12.02 -5.77 10.93
CA VAL A 68 12.27 -5.33 12.31
C VAL A 68 11.68 -6.32 13.32
N ASN A 69 10.58 -6.98 12.94
CA ASN A 69 9.89 -8.03 13.68
C ASN A 69 9.51 -7.64 15.12
N ARG A 70 9.05 -6.40 15.30
CA ARG A 70 8.51 -5.89 16.58
C ARG A 70 7.00 -5.91 16.56
N GLN A 71 6.40 -6.22 17.71
CA GLN A 71 4.95 -6.24 17.88
C GLN A 71 4.28 -4.92 17.47
N SER A 72 4.81 -3.79 17.94
CA SER A 72 4.26 -2.46 17.65
C SER A 72 4.20 -2.15 16.15
N ASP A 73 5.19 -2.64 15.39
CA ASP A 73 5.25 -2.40 13.94
C ASP A 73 4.15 -3.20 13.22
N TYR A 74 3.85 -4.43 13.65
CA TYR A 74 2.71 -5.18 13.11
C TYR A 74 1.37 -4.58 13.53
N GLU A 75 1.24 -4.04 14.74
CA GLU A 75 0.02 -3.34 15.15
C GLU A 75 -0.24 -2.09 14.30
N GLU A 76 0.81 -1.34 13.96
CA GLU A 76 0.74 -0.22 13.02
C GLU A 76 0.24 -0.69 11.64
N VAL A 77 0.77 -1.79 11.10
CA VAL A 77 0.31 -2.36 9.82
C VAL A 77 -1.16 -2.76 9.91
N GLY A 78 -1.56 -3.45 10.98
CA GLY A 78 -2.92 -3.96 11.16
C GLY A 78 -4.00 -2.90 11.35
N THR A 79 -3.60 -1.66 11.62
CA THR A 79 -4.49 -0.49 11.72
C THR A 79 -4.34 0.48 10.55
N HIS A 80 -3.45 0.18 9.60
CA HIS A 80 -3.15 1.07 8.49
C HIS A 80 -4.36 1.20 7.54
N PRO A 81 -4.78 2.44 7.17
CA PRO A 81 -6.00 2.67 6.40
C PRO A 81 -5.98 2.03 5.01
N GLY A 82 -4.78 1.78 4.45
CA GLY A 82 -4.62 1.08 3.18
C GLY A 82 -5.21 -0.32 3.12
N LEU A 83 -5.40 -0.99 4.27
CA LEU A 83 -6.08 -2.28 4.32
C LEU A 83 -7.52 -2.16 3.81
N GLY A 84 -8.18 -1.01 4.04
CA GLY A 84 -9.54 -0.74 3.58
C GLY A 84 -9.68 -0.62 2.06
N PHE A 85 -8.57 -0.40 1.34
CA PHE A 85 -8.57 -0.30 -0.11
C PHE A 85 -8.31 -1.64 -0.82
N CYS A 86 -7.99 -2.70 -0.07
CA CYS A 86 -7.64 -4.02 -0.58
C CYS A 86 -8.65 -5.10 -0.14
N PRO A 87 -9.86 -5.13 -0.74
CA PRO A 87 -10.91 -6.07 -0.31
C PRO A 87 -10.47 -7.53 -0.44
N ASP A 88 -9.70 -7.88 -1.45
CA ASP A 88 -9.21 -9.25 -1.69
C ASP A 88 -8.20 -9.72 -0.63
N LEU A 89 -7.58 -8.79 0.10
CA LEU A 89 -6.68 -9.10 1.20
C LEU A 89 -7.45 -9.50 2.47
N ARG A 90 -8.70 -9.03 2.63
CA ARG A 90 -9.49 -9.17 3.86
C ARG A 90 -9.59 -10.62 4.38
N PRO A 91 -9.88 -11.64 3.56
CA PRO A 91 -9.93 -13.02 4.04
C PRO A 91 -8.60 -13.50 4.64
N LEU A 92 -7.48 -12.96 4.17
CA LEU A 92 -6.14 -13.31 4.65
C LEU A 92 -5.82 -12.59 5.98
N LEU A 93 -6.31 -11.36 6.14
CA LEU A 93 -6.10 -10.58 7.37
C LEU A 93 -6.76 -11.22 8.59
N ASP A 94 -7.94 -11.81 8.38
CA ASP A 94 -8.78 -12.38 9.45
C ASP A 94 -8.41 -13.84 9.79
N LEU A 95 -7.36 -14.40 9.17
CA LEU A 95 -6.85 -15.73 9.54
C LEU A 95 -6.38 -15.75 11.00
N PRO A 96 -6.68 -16.80 11.78
CA PRO A 96 -6.25 -16.88 13.16
C PRO A 96 -4.72 -16.95 13.28
N PRO A 97 -4.14 -16.47 14.39
CA PRO A 97 -2.72 -16.65 14.64
C PRO A 97 -2.36 -18.14 14.73
N PRO A 98 -1.07 -18.51 14.53
CA PRO A 98 -0.61 -19.87 14.74
C PRO A 98 -0.96 -20.39 16.15
N THR A 99 -1.25 -21.68 16.25
CA THR A 99 -1.59 -22.34 17.52
C THR A 99 -0.56 -22.06 18.60
N GLY A 100 -1.02 -21.70 19.80
CA GLY A 100 -0.14 -21.39 20.94
C GLY A 100 0.45 -19.99 20.94
N VAL A 101 0.08 -19.15 19.98
CA VAL A 101 0.47 -17.73 19.94
C VAL A 101 -0.75 -16.86 20.20
N ASP A 102 -0.76 -16.16 21.33
CA ASP A 102 -1.73 -15.11 21.60
C ASP A 102 -1.23 -13.78 21.01
N ARG A 103 -2.04 -13.14 20.16
CA ARG A 103 -1.71 -11.87 19.52
C ARG A 103 -2.93 -10.95 19.54
N PRO A 104 -2.75 -9.65 19.83
CA PRO A 104 -3.80 -8.67 19.63
C PRO A 104 -4.34 -8.71 18.18
N PRO A 105 -5.64 -8.47 17.95
CA PRO A 105 -6.23 -8.54 16.61
C PRO A 105 -5.55 -7.63 15.57
N ALA A 106 -5.05 -6.46 15.98
CA ALA A 106 -4.29 -5.57 15.11
C ALA A 106 -2.94 -6.19 14.73
N MET A 107 -2.18 -6.69 15.70
CA MET A 107 -0.91 -7.38 15.46
C MET A 107 -1.09 -8.57 14.50
N ASN A 108 -2.13 -9.38 14.71
CA ASN A 108 -2.40 -10.54 13.85
C ASN A 108 -2.70 -10.13 12.39
N ARG A 109 -3.57 -9.13 12.20
CA ARG A 109 -3.85 -8.57 10.87
C ARG A 109 -2.60 -8.01 10.20
N GLY A 110 -1.75 -7.30 10.94
CA GLY A 110 -0.50 -6.77 10.42
C GLY A 110 0.51 -7.85 10.03
N ALA A 111 0.64 -8.90 10.85
CA ALA A 111 1.48 -10.05 10.53
C ALA A 111 0.98 -10.76 9.25
N ASN A 112 -0.33 -10.98 9.13
CA ASN A 112 -0.93 -11.58 7.94
C ASN A 112 -0.72 -10.71 6.68
N ALA A 113 -0.82 -9.38 6.80
CA ALA A 113 -0.52 -8.46 5.69
C ALA A 113 0.96 -8.52 5.27
N ALA A 114 1.88 -8.59 6.24
CA ALA A 114 3.32 -8.66 5.99
C ALA A 114 3.76 -10.00 5.39
N GLU A 115 3.12 -11.11 5.77
CA GLU A 115 3.35 -12.42 5.13
C GLU A 115 2.78 -12.50 3.71
N ASN A 116 1.75 -11.70 3.41
CA ASN A 116 1.12 -11.65 2.10
C ASN A 116 1.49 -10.37 1.33
N LEU A 117 2.74 -9.90 1.45
CA LEU A 117 3.19 -8.64 0.84
C LEU A 117 2.96 -8.59 -0.68
N GLU A 118 3.10 -9.71 -1.38
CA GLU A 118 2.78 -9.83 -2.81
C GLU A 118 1.31 -9.47 -3.12
N ARG A 119 0.37 -9.88 -2.25
CA ARG A 119 -1.05 -9.53 -2.40
C ARG A 119 -1.29 -8.05 -2.15
N VAL A 120 -0.53 -7.43 -1.25
CA VAL A 120 -0.57 -5.97 -1.02
C VAL A 120 -0.07 -5.23 -2.27
N TRP A 121 1.02 -5.69 -2.89
CA TRP A 121 1.53 -5.09 -4.13
C TRP A 121 0.59 -5.30 -5.33
N LEU A 122 -0.04 -6.47 -5.44
CA LEU A 122 -1.07 -6.70 -6.47
C LEU A 122 -2.26 -5.76 -6.29
N CYS A 123 -2.69 -5.52 -5.04
CA CYS A 123 -3.69 -4.51 -4.76
C CYS A 123 -3.24 -3.10 -5.20
N ALA A 124 -1.99 -2.72 -4.91
CA ALA A 124 -1.43 -1.43 -5.32
C ALA A 124 -1.44 -1.27 -6.85
N ALA A 125 -1.02 -2.31 -7.58
CA ALA A 125 -1.09 -2.35 -9.05
C ALA A 125 -2.52 -2.12 -9.56
N GLY A 126 -3.52 -2.81 -8.99
CA GLY A 126 -4.93 -2.60 -9.37
C GLY A 126 -5.44 -1.19 -9.10
N LYS A 127 -4.89 -0.48 -8.09
CA LYS A 127 -5.21 0.95 -7.87
C LYS A 127 -4.56 1.85 -8.92
N ILE A 128 -3.37 1.52 -9.40
CA ILE A 128 -2.73 2.23 -10.51
C ILE A 128 -3.55 2.06 -11.80
N ASP A 129 -4.05 0.85 -12.08
CA ASP A 129 -4.92 0.61 -13.24
C ASP A 129 -6.20 1.45 -13.16
N ALA A 130 -6.78 1.59 -11.96
CA ALA A 130 -7.95 2.44 -11.75
C ALA A 130 -7.65 3.94 -11.97
N VAL A 131 -6.43 4.41 -11.67
CA VAL A 131 -5.99 5.78 -12.01
C VAL A 131 -5.91 5.94 -13.52
N GLU A 132 -5.31 4.98 -14.22
CA GLU A 132 -5.17 5.02 -15.68
C GLU A 132 -6.52 5.03 -16.38
N GLN A 133 -7.46 4.19 -15.95
CA GLN A 133 -8.82 4.16 -16.48
C GLN A 133 -9.56 5.49 -16.25
N ALA A 134 -9.40 6.10 -15.07
CA ALA A 134 -10.02 7.40 -14.77
C ALA A 134 -9.47 8.52 -15.66
N ILE A 135 -8.17 8.50 -15.98
CA ILE A 135 -7.56 9.46 -16.92
C ILE A 135 -8.15 9.25 -18.32
N LYS A 136 -8.17 8.01 -18.83
CA LYS A 136 -8.70 7.69 -20.17
C LYS A 136 -10.16 8.12 -20.33
N ALA A 137 -10.99 7.88 -19.33
CA ALA A 137 -12.41 8.26 -19.33
C ALA A 137 -12.69 9.77 -19.31
N ARG A 138 -11.66 10.60 -19.12
CA ARG A 138 -11.76 12.08 -19.14
C ARG A 138 -11.12 12.71 -20.38
N SER A 139 -10.39 11.91 -21.16
CA SER A 139 -9.72 12.35 -22.39
C SER A 139 -10.48 12.01 -23.67
N GLY A 140 -11.59 11.26 -23.57
CA GLY A 140 -12.54 11.02 -24.65
C GLY A 140 -13.82 11.80 -24.43
#